data_AF-A0A2K9BMY6-F1
#
_entry.id   AF-A0A2K9BMY6-F1
#
_cell.length_a   1.000
_cell.length_b   1.000
_cell.length_c   1.000
_cell.angle_alpha   90.00
_cell.angle_beta   90.00
_cell.angle_gamma   90.00
#
_symmetry.space_group_name_H-M   'P 1'
#
loop_
_entity.id
_entity.type
_entity.pdbx_description
1 polymer ?
#
loop_
_entity_poly.entity_id
_entity_poly.type
_entity_poly.pdbx_seq_one_letter_code
_entity_poly.pdbx_strand_id
1 'polypeptide(L)'
;MMPIYIGDPDEQDEGLATGSENYWCINSKASEADQKATAEFLKWVITSDTGKEALSTEMGFTTPFKTFDDIKTDNPLVAAAVADQKSGKTQVSWNFTMMPSEQWKNDLGNALLEYAQGTQSWDAVKTAFVDGWAKEYSAAHAS
;
A
#
# COMPACT_ATOMS: atom_id res chain seq x y z
N MET A 1 5.75 -10.31 -4.13
CA MET A 1 6.67 -9.40 -3.41
C MET A 1 7.87 -10.17 -2.91
N MET A 2 8.99 -9.50 -2.65
CA MET A 2 10.16 -10.12 -2.01
C MET A 2 10.21 -9.71 -0.53
N PRO A 3 10.68 -10.59 0.37
CA PRO A 3 10.94 -10.21 1.75
C PRO A 3 12.05 -9.15 1.79
N ILE A 4 11.90 -8.17 2.69
CA ILE A 4 12.91 -7.15 2.97
C ILE A 4 13.44 -7.46 4.36
N TYR A 5 14.75 -7.70 4.45
CA TYR A 5 15.44 -7.85 5.73
C TYR A 5 15.50 -6.48 6.43
N ILE A 6 14.96 -6.41 7.64
CA ILE A 6 14.90 -5.17 8.44
C ILE A 6 15.82 -5.24 9.67
N GLY A 7 16.32 -6.42 10.01
CA GLY A 7 17.25 -6.63 11.13
C GLY A 7 16.59 -6.49 12.50
N ASP A 8 15.26 -6.61 12.56
CA ASP A 8 14.53 -6.69 13.83
C ASP A 8 14.69 -8.11 14.42
N PRO A 9 14.89 -8.26 15.74
CA PRO A 9 15.09 -9.57 16.38
C PRO A 9 13.97 -10.59 16.10
N ASP A 10 12.74 -10.12 15.87
CA ASP A 10 11.57 -10.95 15.67
C ASP A 10 11.09 -10.99 14.21
N GLU A 11 11.85 -10.44 13.25
CA GLU A 11 11.44 -10.30 11.83
C GLU A 11 11.12 -11.65 11.14
N GLN A 12 11.65 -12.75 11.66
CA GLN A 12 11.37 -14.11 11.18
C GLN A 12 9.90 -14.52 11.36
N ASP A 13 9.23 -13.96 12.37
CA ASP A 13 7.82 -14.18 12.70
C ASP A 13 6.90 -13.21 11.94
N GLU A 14 7.48 -12.24 11.23
CA GLU A 14 6.76 -11.31 10.36
C GLU A 14 6.60 -11.84 8.93
N GLY A 15 5.46 -11.49 8.33
CA GLY A 15 5.12 -11.76 6.94
C GLY A 15 5.55 -10.63 6.01
N LEU A 16 5.20 -10.78 4.73
CA LEU A 16 5.43 -9.76 3.72
C LEU A 16 4.60 -8.50 4.00
N ALA A 17 5.24 -7.33 3.93
CA ALA A 17 4.61 -6.03 4.08
C ALA A 17 3.62 -5.73 2.93
N THR A 18 2.41 -6.27 3.03
CA THR A 18 1.39 -6.26 1.98
C THR A 18 0.22 -5.37 2.38
N GLY A 19 -0.15 -4.44 1.50
CA GLY A 19 -1.35 -3.61 1.66
C GLY A 19 -1.85 -3.06 0.33
N SER A 20 -3.01 -2.40 0.34
CA SER A 20 -3.59 -1.75 -0.82
C SER A 20 -3.29 -0.25 -0.79
N GLU A 21 -2.49 0.24 -1.72
CA GLU A 21 -2.25 1.69 -1.87
C GLU A 21 -3.28 2.37 -2.78
N ASN A 22 -3.83 1.64 -3.75
CA ASN A 22 -4.75 2.15 -4.75
C ASN A 22 -6.19 1.74 -4.41
N TYR A 23 -7.10 2.69 -4.47
CA TYR A 23 -8.53 2.48 -4.27
C TYR A 23 -9.35 3.27 -5.28
N TRP A 24 -10.51 2.74 -5.63
CA TRP A 24 -11.45 3.43 -6.51
C TRP A 24 -12.41 4.30 -5.70
N CYS A 25 -12.58 5.54 -6.14
CA CYS A 25 -13.52 6.49 -5.55
C CYS A 25 -14.57 6.91 -6.58
N ILE A 26 -15.79 7.14 -6.13
CA ILE A 26 -16.83 7.81 -6.92
C ILE A 26 -16.83 9.29 -6.53
N ASN A 27 -16.71 10.17 -7.54
CA ASN A 27 -16.70 11.61 -7.32
C ASN A 27 -18.09 12.09 -6.88
N SER A 28 -18.21 12.55 -5.63
CA SER A 28 -19.46 13.06 -5.06
C SER A 28 -19.99 14.33 -5.75
N LYS A 29 -19.17 15.00 -6.56
CA LYS A 29 -19.55 16.18 -7.33
C LYS A 29 -20.07 15.85 -8.75
N ALA A 30 -20.01 14.60 -9.18
CA ALA A 30 -20.54 14.17 -10.47
C ALA A 30 -22.08 14.10 -10.46
N SER A 31 -22.72 14.03 -11.63
CA SER A 31 -24.16 13.86 -11.71
C SER A 31 -24.61 12.51 -11.12
N GLU A 32 -25.84 12.41 -10.63
CA GLU A 32 -26.36 11.14 -10.09
C GLU A 32 -26.32 10.01 -11.13
N ALA A 33 -26.59 10.34 -12.39
CA ALA A 33 -26.51 9.39 -13.51
C ALA A 33 -25.09 8.85 -13.68
N ASP A 34 -24.07 9.71 -13.62
CA ASP A 34 -22.67 9.31 -13.77
C ASP A 34 -22.17 8.53 -12.55
N GLN A 35 -22.59 8.90 -11.35
CA GLN A 35 -22.26 8.15 -10.14
C GLN A 35 -22.80 6.72 -10.21
N LYS A 36 -24.06 6.56 -10.65
CA LYS A 36 -24.69 5.25 -10.85
C LYS A 36 -23.98 4.44 -11.93
N ALA A 37 -23.74 5.03 -13.10
CA ALA A 37 -23.04 4.37 -14.19
C ALA A 37 -21.62 3.93 -13.79
N THR A 38 -20.91 4.77 -13.02
CA THR A 38 -19.58 4.43 -12.47
C THR A 38 -19.66 3.24 -11.52
N ALA A 39 -20.62 3.24 -10.58
CA ALA A 39 -20.79 2.13 -9.65
C ALA A 39 -21.10 0.80 -10.37
N GLU A 40 -21.96 0.85 -11.38
CA GLU A 40 -22.30 -0.31 -12.21
C GLU A 40 -21.08 -0.82 -13.00
N PHE A 41 -20.29 0.09 -13.58
CA PHE A 41 -19.06 -0.25 -14.28
C PHE A 41 -18.02 -0.88 -13.35
N LEU A 42 -17.73 -0.29 -12.20
CA LEU A 42 -16.75 -0.85 -11.24
C LEU A 42 -17.18 -2.23 -10.74
N LYS A 43 -18.49 -2.44 -10.52
CA LYS A 43 -19.03 -3.77 -10.21
C LYS A 43 -18.81 -4.73 -11.36
N TRP A 44 -19.14 -4.33 -12.59
CA TRP A 44 -18.93 -5.15 -13.78
C TRP A 44 -17.47 -5.58 -13.95
N VAL A 45 -16.52 -4.66 -13.74
CA VAL A 45 -15.08 -4.94 -13.82
C VAL A 45 -14.68 -6.08 -12.89
N ILE A 46 -15.23 -6.14 -11.68
CA ILE A 46 -14.84 -7.15 -10.69
C ILE A 46 -15.69 -8.43 -10.72
N THR A 47 -16.84 -8.43 -11.40
CA THR A 47 -17.75 -9.60 -11.46
C THR A 47 -17.79 -10.29 -12.82
N SER A 48 -17.44 -9.60 -13.91
CA SER A 48 -17.48 -10.18 -15.26
C SER A 48 -16.21 -10.94 -15.58
N ASP A 49 -16.31 -11.97 -16.43
CA ASP A 49 -15.14 -12.73 -16.88
C ASP A 49 -14.12 -11.83 -17.59
N THR A 50 -14.60 -10.95 -18.48
CA THR A 50 -13.75 -9.99 -19.21
C THR A 50 -13.03 -9.02 -18.27
N GLY A 51 -13.73 -8.45 -17.28
CA GLY A 51 -13.11 -7.54 -16.33
C GLY A 51 -12.11 -8.24 -15.40
N LYS A 52 -12.44 -9.45 -14.96
CA LYS A 52 -11.54 -10.30 -14.16
C LYS A 52 -10.28 -10.68 -14.94
N GLU A 53 -10.41 -11.07 -16.20
CA GLU A 53 -9.28 -11.40 -17.10
C GLU A 53 -8.36 -10.20 -17.32
N ALA A 54 -8.94 -9.03 -17.65
CA ALA A 54 -8.17 -7.81 -17.85
C ALA A 54 -7.37 -7.43 -16.60
N LEU A 55 -7.99 -7.43 -15.41
CA LEU A 55 -7.31 -7.08 -14.16
C LEU A 55 -6.25 -8.11 -13.76
N SER A 56 -6.61 -9.38 -13.74
CA SER A 56 -5.75 -10.40 -13.14
C SER A 56 -4.67 -10.94 -14.07
N THR A 57 -4.97 -11.06 -15.36
CA THR A 57 -4.11 -11.74 -16.33
C THR A 57 -3.39 -10.75 -17.22
N GLU A 58 -4.11 -9.85 -17.90
CA GLU A 58 -3.49 -8.91 -18.83
C GLU A 58 -2.67 -7.84 -18.09
N MET A 59 -3.23 -7.27 -17.02
CA MET A 59 -2.54 -6.28 -16.19
C MET A 59 -1.70 -6.91 -15.06
N GLY A 60 -1.98 -8.17 -14.70
CA GLY A 60 -1.24 -8.88 -13.66
C GLY A 60 -1.53 -8.42 -12.22
N PHE A 61 -2.66 -7.76 -11.97
CA PHE A 61 -3.00 -7.25 -10.64
C PHE A 61 -3.55 -8.34 -9.72
N THR A 62 -3.14 -8.26 -8.45
CA THR A 62 -3.77 -8.98 -7.33
C THR A 62 -4.76 -8.06 -6.64
N THR A 63 -6.00 -8.49 -6.48
CA THR A 63 -7.05 -7.68 -5.84
C THR A 63 -7.66 -8.40 -4.63
N PRO A 64 -8.17 -7.67 -3.62
CA PRO A 64 -8.77 -8.27 -2.42
C PRO A 64 -10.27 -8.59 -2.60
N PHE A 65 -10.80 -8.56 -3.83
CA PHE A 65 -12.23 -8.80 -4.06
C PHE A 65 -12.53 -10.30 -4.03
N LYS A 66 -13.55 -10.71 -3.26
CA LYS A 66 -13.99 -12.12 -3.15
C LYS A 66 -14.30 -12.79 -4.49
N THR A 67 -14.68 -12.00 -5.49
CA THR A 67 -14.97 -12.50 -6.84
C THR A 67 -13.72 -12.99 -7.57
N PHE A 68 -12.52 -12.75 -7.03
CA PHE A 68 -11.23 -13.20 -7.57
C PHE A 68 -10.64 -14.40 -6.80
N ASP A 69 -11.34 -14.96 -5.80
CA ASP A 69 -10.82 -16.08 -4.98
C ASP A 69 -10.50 -17.34 -5.81
N ASP A 70 -11.14 -17.49 -6.97
CA ASP A 70 -10.95 -18.59 -7.93
C ASP A 70 -9.86 -18.33 -8.97
N ILE A 71 -9.37 -17.08 -9.06
CA ILE A 71 -8.35 -16.69 -10.02
C ILE A 71 -6.99 -17.25 -9.60
N LYS A 72 -6.37 -17.97 -10.54
CA LYS A 72 -5.02 -18.50 -10.38
C LYS A 72 -4.03 -17.62 -11.11
N THR A 73 -2.83 -17.54 -10.55
CA THR A 73 -1.70 -16.85 -11.14
C THR A 73 -0.59 -17.86 -11.40
N ASP A 74 0.09 -17.72 -12.54
CA ASP A 74 1.34 -18.39 -12.85
C ASP A 74 2.58 -17.57 -12.41
N ASN A 75 2.37 -16.35 -11.90
CA ASN A 75 3.43 -15.50 -11.39
C ASN A 75 3.92 -16.03 -10.03
N PRO A 76 5.17 -16.53 -9.93
CA PRO A 76 5.68 -17.13 -8.69
C PRO A 76 5.76 -16.13 -7.53
N LEU A 77 5.93 -14.83 -7.80
CA LEU A 77 5.98 -13.79 -6.76
C LEU A 77 4.60 -13.51 -6.16
N VAL A 78 3.54 -13.67 -6.95
CA VAL A 78 2.16 -13.55 -6.45
C VAL A 78 1.79 -14.82 -5.67
N ALA A 79 2.12 -16.00 -6.19
CA ALA A 79 1.88 -17.26 -5.49
C ALA A 79 2.56 -17.29 -4.12
N ALA A 80 3.82 -16.82 -4.03
CA ALA A 80 4.53 -16.69 -2.76
C ALA A 80 3.85 -15.70 -1.80
N ALA A 81 3.35 -14.56 -2.29
CA ALA A 81 2.64 -13.60 -1.46
C ALA A 81 1.32 -14.14 -0.90
N VAL A 82 0.55 -14.87 -1.71
CA VAL A 82 -0.68 -15.54 -1.26
C VAL A 82 -0.39 -16.66 -0.25
N ALA A 83 0.72 -17.38 -0.41
CA ALA A 83 1.14 -18.40 0.56
C ALA A 83 1.57 -17.77 1.89
N ASP A 84 2.32 -16.67 1.86
CA ASP A 84 2.74 -15.92 3.03
C ASP A 84 1.55 -15.37 3.84
N GLN A 85 0.52 -14.84 3.17
CA GLN A 85 -0.73 -14.42 3.82
C GLN A 85 -1.44 -15.56 4.58
N LYS A 86 -1.19 -16.82 4.22
CA LYS A 86 -1.78 -18.02 4.87
C LYS A 86 -0.82 -18.68 5.86
N SER A 87 0.38 -18.14 6.06
CA SER A 87 1.43 -18.76 6.87
C SER A 87 1.20 -18.65 8.38
N GLY A 88 0.30 -17.77 8.83
CA GLY A 88 0.07 -17.46 10.23
C GLY A 88 1.09 -16.48 10.85
N LYS A 89 2.04 -15.99 10.05
CA LYS A 89 2.96 -14.92 10.44
C LYS A 89 2.24 -13.62 10.76
N THR A 90 2.87 -12.80 11.59
CA THR A 90 2.38 -11.47 11.92
C THR A 90 2.44 -10.59 10.68
N GLN A 91 1.29 -10.05 10.27
CA GLN A 91 1.25 -9.17 9.10
C GLN A 91 1.88 -7.82 9.44
N VAL A 92 2.90 -7.43 8.68
CA VAL A 92 3.45 -6.07 8.75
C VAL A 92 2.41 -5.10 8.19
N SER A 93 1.94 -4.18 9.04
CA SER A 93 0.91 -3.22 8.67
C SER A 93 1.40 -2.22 7.61
N TRP A 94 0.58 -2.01 6.58
CA TRP A 94 0.85 -1.02 5.53
C TRP A 94 0.26 0.34 5.93
N ASN A 95 1.12 1.28 6.35
CA ASN A 95 0.70 2.55 6.95
C ASN A 95 0.85 3.77 6.02
N PHE A 96 0.94 3.58 4.71
CA PHE A 96 1.11 4.70 3.75
C PHE A 96 -0.02 5.73 3.83
N THR A 97 -1.26 5.30 4.06
CA THR A 97 -2.40 6.23 4.19
C THR A 97 -2.38 7.02 5.49
N MET A 98 -1.49 6.69 6.42
CA MET A 98 -1.38 7.36 7.73
C MET A 98 -0.36 8.50 7.71
N MET A 99 0.38 8.68 6.61
CA MET A 99 1.38 9.76 6.52
C MET A 99 0.73 11.12 6.80
N PRO A 100 1.31 11.93 7.69
CA PRO A 100 0.65 13.14 8.20
C PRO A 100 0.59 14.27 7.17
N SER A 101 1.59 14.37 6.28
CA SER A 101 1.64 15.38 5.23
C SER A 101 2.63 15.01 4.12
N GLU A 102 2.49 15.64 2.95
CA GLU A 102 3.52 15.57 1.90
C GLU A 102 4.85 16.19 2.36
N GLN A 103 4.80 17.20 3.24
CA GLN A 103 6.01 17.83 3.76
C GLN A 103 6.82 16.85 4.61
N TRP A 104 6.16 16.07 5.49
CA TRP A 104 6.82 15.01 6.25
C TRP A 104 7.54 14.02 5.33
N LYS A 105 6.88 13.60 4.24
CA LYS A 105 7.45 12.68 3.26
C LYS A 105 8.71 13.25 2.60
N ASN A 106 8.68 14.53 2.23
CA ASN A 106 9.82 15.22 1.63
C ASN A 106 10.98 15.34 2.62
N ASP A 107 10.71 15.71 3.87
CA ASP A 107 11.74 15.88 4.90
C ASP A 107 12.41 14.54 5.25
N LEU A 108 11.62 13.48 5.42
CA LEU A 108 12.14 12.13 5.62
C LEU A 108 12.96 11.64 4.41
N GLY A 109 12.47 11.88 3.19
CA GLY A 109 13.18 11.52 1.97
C GLY A 109 14.54 12.21 1.84
N ASN A 110 14.62 13.50 2.20
CA ASN A 110 15.87 14.26 2.22
C ASN A 110 16.84 13.71 3.28
N ALA A 111 16.38 13.43 4.49
CA ALA A 111 17.22 12.86 5.55
C ALA A 111 17.78 11.48 5.16
N LEU A 112 16.98 10.63 4.53
CA LEU A 112 17.43 9.33 4.00
C LEU A 112 18.49 9.50 2.90
N LEU A 113 18.31 10.48 2.00
CA LEU A 113 19.29 10.79 0.95
C LEU A 113 20.63 11.25 1.55
N GLU A 114 20.59 12.18 2.51
CA GLU A 114 21.79 12.69 3.17
C GLU A 114 22.52 11.60 3.97
N TYR A 115 21.77 10.72 4.65
CA TYR A 115 22.34 9.55 5.32
C TYR A 115 23.02 8.59 4.32
N ALA A 116 22.36 8.26 3.21
CA ALA A 116 22.91 7.40 2.17
C ALA A 116 24.18 7.99 1.51
N GLN A 117 24.27 9.32 1.44
CA GLN A 117 25.45 10.04 0.95
C GLN A 117 26.56 10.18 2.00
N GLY A 118 26.30 9.81 3.26
CA GLY A 118 27.24 9.98 4.38
C GLY A 118 27.43 11.43 4.81
N THR A 119 26.56 12.34 4.38
CA THR A 119 26.60 13.77 4.77
C THR A 119 25.84 14.03 6.07
N GLN A 120 25.05 13.06 6.54
CA GLN A 120 24.28 13.15 7.78
C GLN A 120 24.26 11.80 8.51
N SER A 121 24.01 11.82 9.82
CA SER A 121 23.92 10.61 10.64
C SER A 121 22.52 9.98 10.62
N TRP A 122 22.44 8.71 11.01
CA TRP A 122 21.17 8.01 11.22
C TRP A 122 20.26 8.72 12.25
N ASP A 123 20.83 9.47 13.19
CA ASP A 123 20.05 10.24 14.16
C ASP A 123 19.17 11.28 13.49
N ALA A 124 19.61 11.88 12.39
CA ALA A 124 18.79 12.82 11.66
C ALA A 124 17.62 12.15 10.93
N VAL A 125 17.81 10.93 10.41
CA VAL A 125 16.71 10.12 9.85
C VAL A 125 15.68 9.84 10.94
N LYS A 126 16.11 9.44 12.14
CA LYS A 126 15.22 9.22 13.29
C LYS A 126 14.47 10.48 13.69
N THR A 127 15.15 11.63 13.75
CA THR A 127 14.51 12.92 14.05
C THR A 127 13.48 13.30 12.99
N ALA A 128 13.83 13.22 11.70
CA ALA A 128 12.92 13.50 10.60
C ALA A 128 11.69 12.58 10.63
N PHE A 129 11.89 11.30 10.97
CA PHE A 129 10.80 10.35 11.12
C PHE A 129 9.91 10.69 12.33
N VAL A 130 10.45 10.65 13.56
CA VAL A 130 9.68 10.71 14.81
C VAL A 130 9.17 12.11 15.10
N ASP A 131 10.07 13.09 15.17
CA ASP A 131 9.71 14.46 15.53
C ASP A 131 8.99 15.15 14.37
N GLY A 132 9.44 14.89 13.14
CA GLY A 132 8.77 15.35 11.94
C GLY A 132 7.33 14.84 11.86
N TRP A 133 7.09 13.56 12.19
CA TRP A 133 5.73 13.00 12.18
C TRP A 133 4.85 13.72 13.18
N ALA A 134 5.30 13.84 14.43
CA ALA A 134 4.53 14.49 15.50
C ALA A 134 4.17 15.94 15.15
N LYS A 135 5.14 16.68 14.59
CA LYS A 135 4.96 18.07 14.13
C LYS A 135 3.91 18.16 13.03
N GLU A 136 4.09 17.40 11.95
CA GLU A 136 3.22 17.49 10.77
C GLU A 136 1.82 16.94 11.05
N TYR A 137 1.71 15.90 11.88
CA TYR A 137 0.42 15.39 12.35
C TYR A 137 -0.33 16.47 13.13
N SER A 138 0.33 17.15 14.06
CA SER A 138 -0.26 18.25 14.83
C SER A 138 -0.72 19.39 13.93
N ALA A 139 0.07 19.73 12.90
CA ALA A 139 -0.28 20.78 11.94
C ALA A 139 -1.51 20.41 11.09
N ALA A 140 -1.59 19.16 10.62
CA ALA A 140 -2.72 18.67 9.82
C ALA A 140 -4.05 18.58 10.61
N HIS A 141 -3.97 18.52 11.94
CA HIS A 141 -5.12 18.40 12.84
C HIS A 141 -5.34 19.63 13.73
N ALA A 142 -4.63 20.72 13.47
CA ALA A 142 -4.87 22.00 14.13
C ALA A 142 -6.19 22.59 13.62
N SER A 143 -7.22 22.57 14.47
CA SER A 143 -8.54 23.17 14.24
C SER A 143 -8.52 24.68 14.34
#